data_AF-A0A0S8ACU1-F1
#
_entry.id   AF-A0A0S8ACU1-F1
#
_cell.length_a   1.000
_cell.length_b   1.000
_cell.length_c   1.000
_cell.angle_alpha   90.00
_cell.angle_beta   90.00
_cell.angle_gamma   90.00
#
_symmetry.space_group_name_H-M   'P 1'
#
loop_
_entity.id
_entity.type
_entity.pdbx_description
1 polymer ?
#
loop_
_entity_poly.entity_id
_entity_poly.type
_entity_poly.pdbx_seq_one_letter_code
_entity_poly.pdbx_strand_id
1 'polypeptide(L)'
;MTQLPEGNAIVYCQGAFGTTNGKTAHGLVRRTRRYRVLSVVDSVCAGKDAGDLLDGRSLGIPIHPTLAAAVEATRAGTDRRPTHLVVGLAPDGGRLPAEAREEIKAALELGLNVDSGLHDFLSDDAELAGLAAKRGVNIRDIRKPPDRRLLHFFNGKIEQVSSLKVALLGTDSAVGKRTTAWLLLDALEGAGLKAELVGTGQTAWMQGARYSLILDSLVNDFVAGEIEHAVWSAWNDARPDVILIEGQGSLMNPAYPGGHEILAA
;
A
#
# COMPACT_ATOMS: atom_id res chain seq x y z
N MET A 1 -7.28 -14.20 8.59
CA MET A 1 -6.39 -13.32 7.79
C MET A 1 -6.03 -14.04 6.51
N THR A 2 -5.94 -13.32 5.40
CA THR A 2 -5.53 -13.87 4.10
C THR A 2 -4.07 -14.35 4.16
N GLN A 3 -3.80 -15.51 3.55
CA GLN A 3 -2.44 -16.01 3.40
C GLN A 3 -1.67 -15.12 2.43
N LEU A 4 -0.48 -14.67 2.83
CA LEU A 4 0.41 -13.89 1.98
C LEU A 4 1.37 -14.79 1.20
N PRO A 5 1.72 -14.44 -0.06
CA PRO A 5 1.17 -13.32 -0.83
C PRO A 5 -0.27 -13.59 -1.32
N GLU A 6 -1.09 -12.55 -1.42
CA GLU A 6 -2.47 -12.62 -1.92
C GLU A 6 -2.54 -12.89 -3.43
N GLY A 7 -1.49 -12.56 -4.18
CA GLY A 7 -1.46 -12.84 -5.61
C GLY A 7 -0.23 -12.34 -6.35
N ASN A 8 -0.25 -12.54 -7.67
CA ASN A 8 0.75 -12.01 -8.58
C ASN A 8 0.23 -10.69 -9.16
N ALA A 9 0.98 -9.61 -8.99
CA ALA A 9 0.53 -8.25 -9.29
C ALA A 9 1.27 -7.65 -10.49
N ILE A 10 0.51 -7.00 -11.36
CA ILE A 10 1.01 -5.98 -12.27
C ILE A 10 0.74 -4.63 -11.62
N VAL A 11 1.77 -3.79 -11.51
CA VAL A 11 1.65 -2.46 -10.89
C VAL A 11 1.42 -1.41 -11.96
N TYR A 12 0.28 -0.73 -11.94
CA TYR A 12 -0.04 0.34 -12.88
C TYR A 12 0.58 1.67 -12.41
N CYS A 13 1.50 2.24 -13.19
CA CYS A 13 2.21 3.48 -12.86
C CYS A 13 2.42 4.38 -14.09
N GLN A 14 1.48 4.33 -15.05
CA GLN A 14 1.61 4.95 -16.37
C GLN A 14 2.13 6.39 -16.32
N GLY A 15 3.27 6.63 -16.98
CA GLY A 15 3.90 7.94 -17.13
C GLY A 15 4.51 8.55 -15.86
N ALA A 16 4.49 7.83 -14.73
CA ALA A 16 4.86 8.39 -13.43
C ALA A 16 5.94 7.60 -12.68
N PHE A 17 6.39 6.45 -13.19
CA PHE A 17 7.39 5.62 -12.52
C PHE A 17 8.72 6.34 -12.35
N GLY A 18 9.11 7.21 -13.28
CA GLY A 18 10.30 8.06 -13.16
C GLY A 18 10.11 9.31 -12.27
N THR A 19 8.97 9.46 -11.60
CA THR A 19 8.57 10.69 -10.88
C THR A 19 8.19 10.40 -9.43
N THR A 20 8.01 11.45 -8.63
CA THR A 20 7.51 11.35 -7.26
C THR A 20 6.08 10.78 -7.16
N ASN A 21 5.30 10.87 -8.23
CA ASN A 21 3.92 10.38 -8.27
C ASN A 21 3.84 8.85 -8.38
N GLY A 22 4.96 8.18 -8.68
CA GLY A 22 5.12 6.73 -8.65
C GLY A 22 5.50 6.15 -7.28
N LYS A 23 5.50 6.94 -6.19
CA LYS A 23 5.99 6.53 -4.86
C LYS A 23 5.37 5.23 -4.32
N THR A 24 4.12 4.93 -4.68
CA THR A 24 3.45 3.69 -4.29
C THR A 24 4.04 2.51 -5.07
N ALA A 25 4.17 2.64 -6.40
CA ALA A 25 4.86 1.66 -7.23
C ALA A 25 6.31 1.43 -6.77
N HIS A 26 7.05 2.49 -6.44
CA HIS A 26 8.41 2.39 -5.91
C HIS A 26 8.47 1.58 -4.62
N GLY A 27 7.52 1.82 -3.71
CA GLY A 27 7.39 1.05 -2.47
C GLY A 27 7.21 -0.44 -2.75
N LEU A 28 6.30 -0.79 -3.66
CA LEU A 28 6.00 -2.18 -4.02
C LEU A 28 7.15 -2.88 -4.72
N VAL A 29 7.83 -2.21 -5.66
CA VAL A 29 9.00 -2.74 -6.36
C VAL A 29 10.13 -3.02 -5.38
N ARG A 30 10.41 -2.10 -4.46
CA ARG A 30 11.46 -2.28 -3.44
C ARG A 30 11.11 -3.39 -2.45
N ARG A 31 9.84 -3.47 -2.05
CA ARG A 31 9.40 -4.39 -1.00
C ARG A 31 7.89 -4.53 -0.96
N THR A 32 7.39 -5.77 -0.99
CA THR A 32 6.05 -6.11 -0.50
C THR A 32 6.00 -7.57 -0.04
N ARG A 33 5.26 -7.84 1.03
CA ARG A 33 4.84 -9.19 1.45
C ARG A 33 3.48 -9.57 0.84
N ARG A 34 2.67 -8.58 0.44
CA ARG A 34 1.28 -8.81 -0.02
C ARG A 34 1.22 -9.38 -1.43
N TYR A 35 2.10 -8.96 -2.32
CA TYR A 35 2.07 -9.36 -3.71
C TYR A 35 3.40 -9.94 -4.17
N ARG A 36 3.35 -10.80 -5.19
CA ARG A 36 4.51 -11.05 -6.06
C ARG A 36 4.43 -10.07 -7.23
N VAL A 37 5.23 -9.02 -7.24
CA VAL A 37 5.25 -8.04 -8.33
C VAL A 37 5.89 -8.69 -9.56
N LEU A 38 5.11 -8.84 -10.64
CA LEU A 38 5.58 -9.43 -11.89
C LEU A 38 6.16 -8.38 -12.82
N SER A 39 5.55 -7.19 -12.87
CA SER A 39 5.94 -6.12 -13.78
C SER A 39 5.30 -4.79 -13.37
N VAL A 40 5.77 -3.71 -13.99
CA VAL A 40 5.18 -2.37 -13.91
C VAL A 40 4.64 -1.97 -15.28
N VAL A 41 3.52 -1.24 -15.33
CA VAL A 41 3.03 -0.58 -16.55
C VAL A 41 3.41 0.89 -16.51
N ASP A 42 4.32 1.28 -17.40
CA ASP A 42 4.72 2.67 -17.65
C ASP A 42 5.34 2.79 -19.07
N SER A 43 4.66 3.54 -19.95
CA SER A 43 5.10 3.77 -21.33
C SER A 43 6.38 4.59 -21.48
N VAL A 44 6.69 5.50 -20.55
CA VAL A 44 7.88 6.35 -20.58
C VAL A 44 9.13 5.55 -20.20
N CYS A 45 8.96 4.59 -19.28
CA CYS A 45 10.06 3.78 -18.75
C CYS A 45 10.12 2.36 -19.35
N ALA A 46 9.29 2.06 -20.36
CA ALA A 46 9.16 0.72 -20.95
C ALA A 46 10.50 0.14 -21.46
N GLY A 47 10.64 -1.19 -21.33
CA GLY A 47 11.83 -1.94 -21.74
C GLY A 47 12.98 -1.93 -20.73
N LYS A 48 12.84 -1.23 -19.60
CA LYS A 48 13.80 -1.22 -18.50
C LYS A 48 13.37 -2.17 -17.38
N ASP A 49 14.30 -2.47 -16.48
CA ASP A 49 13.99 -3.10 -15.19
C ASP A 49 13.65 -2.02 -14.14
N ALA A 50 12.61 -2.26 -13.35
CA ALA A 50 12.14 -1.34 -12.34
C ALA A 50 13.16 -1.15 -11.19
N GLY A 51 13.91 -2.19 -10.82
CA GLY A 51 14.95 -2.10 -9.81
C GLY A 51 16.16 -1.30 -10.28
N ASP A 52 16.58 -1.48 -11.54
CA ASP A 52 17.67 -0.71 -12.13
C ASP A 52 17.37 0.80 -12.12
N LEU A 53 16.12 1.18 -12.42
CA LEU A 53 15.70 2.59 -12.39
C LEU A 53 15.63 3.18 -10.98
N LEU A 54 15.26 2.40 -9.98
CA LEU A 54 15.09 2.91 -8.62
C LEU A 54 16.40 2.95 -7.83
N ASP A 55 17.13 1.83 -7.84
CA ASP A 55 18.24 1.60 -6.92
C ASP A 55 19.50 1.09 -7.65
N GLY A 56 19.52 1.10 -9.00
CA GLY A 56 20.67 0.68 -9.80
C GLY A 56 20.95 -0.83 -9.75
N ARG A 57 19.98 -1.64 -9.31
CA ARG A 57 20.08 -3.09 -9.23
C ARG A 57 18.85 -3.75 -9.83
N SER A 58 19.09 -4.60 -10.83
CA SER A 58 18.04 -5.39 -11.46
C SER A 58 17.32 -6.28 -10.44
N LEU A 59 15.99 -6.21 -10.43
CA LEU A 59 15.11 -7.04 -9.60
C LEU A 59 14.35 -8.09 -10.44
N GLY A 60 14.51 -8.09 -11.77
CA GLY A 60 13.75 -8.93 -12.68
C GLY A 60 12.27 -8.52 -12.77
N ILE A 61 11.98 -7.23 -12.56
CA ILE A 61 10.64 -6.65 -12.64
C ILE A 61 10.63 -5.75 -13.89
N PRO A 62 10.27 -6.28 -15.07
CA PRO A 62 10.24 -5.50 -16.29
C PRO A 62 9.17 -4.41 -16.27
N ILE A 63 9.44 -3.32 -16.98
CA ILE A 63 8.47 -2.26 -17.25
C ILE A 63 7.92 -2.43 -18.66
N HIS A 64 6.60 -2.51 -18.78
CA HIS A 64 5.88 -2.64 -20.04
C HIS A 64 5.10 -1.36 -20.38
N PRO A 65 4.88 -1.06 -21.67
CA PRO A 65 4.22 0.17 -22.06
C PRO A 65 2.71 0.18 -21.84
N THR A 66 2.07 -0.99 -21.74
CA THR A 66 0.63 -1.15 -21.56
C THR A 66 0.33 -2.38 -20.71
N LEU A 67 -0.88 -2.47 -20.15
CA LEU A 67 -1.33 -3.66 -19.44
C LEU A 67 -1.37 -4.89 -20.35
N ALA A 68 -1.83 -4.73 -21.59
CA ALA A 68 -1.89 -5.82 -22.56
C ALA A 68 -0.50 -6.42 -22.81
N ALA A 69 0.52 -5.58 -22.99
CA ALA A 69 1.90 -6.03 -23.15
C ALA A 69 2.43 -6.75 -21.91
N ALA A 70 2.11 -6.25 -20.71
CA ALA A 70 2.49 -6.90 -19.46
C ALA A 70 1.86 -8.29 -19.30
N VAL A 71 0.55 -8.42 -19.57
CA VAL A 71 -0.15 -9.71 -19.49
C VAL A 71 0.39 -10.68 -20.53
N GLU A 72 0.65 -10.24 -21.76
CA GLU A 72 1.20 -11.12 -22.80
C GLU A 72 2.62 -11.62 -22.45
N ALA A 73 3.47 -10.74 -21.89
CA ALA A 73 4.81 -11.13 -21.44
C ALA A 73 4.76 -12.23 -20.37
N THR A 74 3.77 -12.22 -19.46
CA THR A 74 3.62 -13.29 -18.46
C THR A 74 3.27 -14.64 -19.07
N ARG A 75 2.52 -14.66 -20.19
CA ARG A 75 2.15 -15.89 -20.91
C ARG A 75 3.33 -16.52 -21.64
N ALA A 76 4.25 -15.69 -22.13
CA ALA A 76 5.40 -16.12 -22.92
C ALA A 76 6.61 -16.57 -22.09
N GLY A 77 6.72 -16.16 -20.82
CA GLY A 77 7.96 -16.31 -20.05
C GLY A 77 7.83 -16.78 -18.60
N THR A 78 6.62 -16.97 -18.06
CA THR A 78 6.46 -17.35 -16.65
C THR A 78 5.31 -18.32 -16.43
N ASP A 79 5.45 -19.26 -15.49
CA ASP A 79 4.33 -20.07 -15.00
C ASP A 79 3.35 -19.28 -14.09
N ARG A 80 3.58 -17.97 -13.93
CA ARG A 80 2.88 -17.11 -12.96
C ARG A 80 1.94 -16.16 -13.68
N ARG A 81 0.67 -16.54 -13.76
CA ARG A 81 -0.37 -15.67 -14.30
C ARG A 81 -0.65 -14.49 -13.34
N PRO A 82 -0.83 -13.27 -13.86
CA PRO A 82 -1.26 -12.13 -13.04
C PRO A 82 -2.67 -12.39 -12.50
N THR A 83 -2.90 -11.98 -11.26
CA THR A 83 -4.20 -12.07 -10.59
C THR A 83 -4.69 -10.72 -10.07
N HIS A 84 -3.79 -9.73 -10.01
CA HIS A 84 -4.08 -8.38 -9.52
C HIS A 84 -3.48 -7.32 -10.45
N LEU A 85 -4.23 -6.25 -10.67
CA LEU A 85 -3.72 -4.93 -11.02
C LEU A 85 -3.68 -4.08 -9.76
N VAL A 86 -2.51 -3.55 -9.41
CA VAL A 86 -2.37 -2.65 -8.25
C VAL A 86 -2.08 -1.24 -8.76
N VAL A 87 -2.91 -0.27 -8.38
CA VAL A 87 -2.71 1.13 -8.77
C VAL A 87 -1.54 1.71 -7.97
N GLY A 88 -0.38 1.82 -8.63
CA GLY A 88 0.85 2.39 -8.10
C GLY A 88 1.02 3.89 -8.35
N LEU A 89 0.07 4.50 -9.05
CA LEU A 89 0.02 5.93 -9.38
C LEU A 89 -0.69 6.73 -8.27
N ALA A 90 -0.11 7.85 -7.87
CA ALA A 90 -0.74 8.85 -7.01
C ALA A 90 -0.76 10.21 -7.74
N PRO A 91 -1.82 10.52 -8.52
CA PRO A 91 -1.89 11.78 -9.25
C PRO A 91 -2.18 12.96 -8.31
N ASP A 92 -1.65 14.13 -8.66
CA ASP A 92 -1.97 15.38 -7.97
C ASP A 92 -3.46 15.69 -8.09
N GLY A 93 -4.13 15.91 -6.95
CA GLY A 93 -5.58 16.15 -6.89
C GLY A 93 -6.46 14.89 -6.87
N GLY A 94 -5.87 13.69 -6.86
CA GLY A 94 -6.58 12.44 -6.54
C GLY A 94 -7.47 11.85 -7.64
N ARG A 95 -7.70 12.60 -8.74
CA ARG A 95 -8.55 12.16 -9.86
C ARG A 95 -7.80 11.26 -10.82
N LEU A 96 -8.46 10.16 -11.19
CA LEU A 96 -7.94 9.22 -12.17
C LEU A 96 -8.08 9.80 -13.59
N PRO A 97 -7.02 9.88 -14.40
CA PRO A 97 -7.13 10.23 -15.82
C PRO A 97 -8.02 9.23 -16.57
N ALA A 98 -8.71 9.67 -17.62
CA ALA A 98 -9.59 8.81 -18.42
C ALA A 98 -8.87 7.57 -18.97
N GLU A 99 -7.61 7.73 -19.42
CA GLU A 99 -6.77 6.62 -19.88
C GLU A 99 -6.57 5.56 -18.78
N ALA A 100 -6.34 5.98 -17.54
CA ALA A 100 -6.16 5.07 -16.43
C ALA A 100 -7.46 4.35 -16.04
N ARG A 101 -8.63 4.97 -16.25
CA ARG A 101 -9.93 4.30 -16.08
C ARG A 101 -10.12 3.18 -17.10
N GLU A 102 -9.77 3.41 -18.36
CA GLU A 102 -9.87 2.38 -19.40
C GLU A 102 -8.90 1.21 -19.16
N GLU A 103 -7.69 1.48 -18.66
CA GLU A 103 -6.75 0.42 -18.25
C GLU A 103 -7.27 -0.41 -17.06
N ILE A 104 -7.95 0.22 -16.09
CA ILE A 104 -8.61 -0.49 -14.98
C ILE A 104 -9.76 -1.36 -15.50
N LYS A 105 -10.57 -0.82 -16.42
CA LYS A 105 -11.65 -1.58 -17.07
C LYS A 105 -11.09 -2.81 -17.81
N ALA A 106 -10.01 -2.63 -18.58
CA ALA A 106 -9.34 -3.72 -19.27
C ALA A 106 -8.82 -4.80 -18.30
N ALA A 107 -8.26 -4.41 -17.14
CA ALA A 107 -7.84 -5.35 -16.10
C ALA A 107 -9.00 -6.20 -15.56
N LEU A 108 -10.15 -5.58 -15.29
CA LEU A 108 -11.35 -6.31 -14.85
C LEU A 108 -11.85 -7.26 -15.95
N GLU A 109 -11.86 -6.85 -17.22
CA GLU A 109 -12.21 -7.70 -18.36
C GLU A 109 -11.30 -8.92 -18.51
N LEU A 110 -10.02 -8.75 -18.19
CA LEU A 110 -9.01 -9.81 -18.17
C LEU A 110 -9.11 -10.72 -16.93
N GLY A 111 -10.03 -10.45 -16.00
CA GLY A 111 -10.22 -11.25 -14.80
C GLY A 111 -9.21 -10.95 -13.68
N LEU A 112 -8.63 -9.75 -13.65
CA LEU A 112 -7.76 -9.31 -12.57
C LEU A 112 -8.57 -8.63 -11.46
N ASN A 113 -8.21 -8.88 -10.20
CA ASN A 113 -8.64 -8.03 -9.10
C ASN A 113 -7.95 -6.67 -9.21
N VAL A 114 -8.58 -5.59 -8.74
CA VAL A 114 -8.01 -4.25 -8.78
C VAL A 114 -7.90 -3.69 -7.37
N ASP A 115 -6.68 -3.41 -6.93
CA ASP A 115 -6.41 -2.76 -5.64
C ASP A 115 -5.98 -1.31 -5.87
N SER A 116 -6.72 -0.37 -5.27
CA SER A 116 -6.54 1.06 -5.50
C SER A 116 -6.38 1.83 -4.20
N GLY A 117 -5.35 2.68 -4.15
CA GLY A 117 -5.15 3.63 -3.07
C GLY A 117 -5.76 5.01 -3.36
N LEU A 118 -6.44 5.23 -4.48
CA LEU A 118 -6.90 6.57 -4.86
C LEU A 118 -7.92 7.15 -3.87
N HIS A 119 -8.05 8.47 -3.86
CA HIS A 119 -9.12 9.15 -3.10
C HIS A 119 -10.48 8.98 -3.78
N ASP A 120 -10.51 8.92 -5.11
CA ASP A 120 -11.69 8.53 -5.86
C ASP A 120 -11.84 7.01 -5.82
N PHE A 121 -12.94 6.53 -5.24
CA PHE A 121 -13.20 5.10 -5.07
C PHE A 121 -13.68 4.48 -6.38
N LEU A 122 -12.96 3.46 -6.84
CA LEU A 122 -13.31 2.73 -8.05
C LEU A 122 -14.58 1.91 -7.87
N SER A 123 -14.88 1.47 -6.64
CA SER A 123 -16.12 0.74 -6.32
C SER A 123 -17.38 1.60 -6.42
N ASP A 124 -17.26 2.93 -6.42
CA ASP A 124 -18.41 3.84 -6.57
C ASP A 124 -18.75 4.09 -8.05
N ASP A 125 -17.87 3.73 -8.98
CA ASP A 125 -18.16 3.75 -10.42
C ASP A 125 -19.03 2.55 -10.80
N ALA A 126 -20.30 2.81 -11.13
CA ALA A 126 -21.29 1.78 -11.44
C ALA A 126 -20.89 0.86 -12.62
N GLU A 127 -20.13 1.37 -13.61
CA GLU A 127 -19.66 0.57 -14.72
C GLU A 127 -18.56 -0.39 -14.26
N LEU A 128 -17.57 0.11 -13.52
CA LEU A 128 -16.46 -0.71 -13.00
C LEU A 128 -16.96 -1.75 -12.00
N ALA A 129 -17.82 -1.35 -11.06
CA ALA A 129 -18.41 -2.26 -10.07
C ALA A 129 -19.27 -3.35 -10.73
N GLY A 130 -20.11 -2.99 -11.71
CA GLY A 130 -20.91 -3.96 -12.46
C GLY A 130 -20.06 -4.94 -13.26
N LEU A 131 -18.97 -4.45 -13.86
CA LEU A 131 -18.03 -5.29 -14.59
C LEU A 131 -17.28 -6.25 -13.66
N ALA A 132 -16.80 -5.77 -12.51
CA ALA A 132 -16.11 -6.59 -11.52
C ALA A 132 -17.02 -7.75 -11.04
N ALA A 133 -18.28 -7.45 -10.72
CA ALA A 133 -19.28 -8.45 -10.35
C ALA A 133 -19.53 -9.47 -11.48
N LYS A 134 -19.68 -9.01 -12.73
CA LYS A 134 -19.88 -9.88 -13.91
C LYS A 134 -18.69 -10.81 -14.15
N ARG A 135 -17.48 -10.37 -13.84
CA ARG A 135 -16.23 -11.13 -14.04
C ARG A 135 -15.83 -11.97 -12.83
N GLY A 136 -16.52 -11.83 -11.69
CA GLY A 136 -16.21 -12.55 -10.46
C GLY A 136 -14.89 -12.10 -9.82
N VAL A 137 -14.52 -10.83 -10.00
CA VAL A 137 -13.29 -10.23 -9.46
C VAL A 137 -13.64 -9.10 -8.50
N ASN A 138 -12.66 -8.69 -7.69
CA ASN A 138 -12.85 -7.66 -6.67
C ASN A 138 -12.18 -6.34 -7.04
N ILE A 139 -12.83 -5.24 -6.68
CA ILE A 139 -12.22 -3.92 -6.57
C ILE A 139 -12.04 -3.63 -5.08
N ARG A 140 -10.82 -3.30 -4.66
CA ARG A 140 -10.49 -2.94 -3.28
C ARG A 140 -9.98 -1.51 -3.21
N ASP A 141 -10.84 -0.62 -2.75
CA ASP A 141 -10.48 0.76 -2.43
C ASP A 141 -9.86 0.82 -1.04
N ILE A 142 -8.53 0.87 -0.96
CA ILE A 142 -7.77 0.77 0.29
C ILE A 142 -8.03 1.97 1.20
N ARG A 143 -8.26 3.15 0.62
CA ARG A 143 -8.61 4.36 1.34
C ARG A 143 -10.07 4.41 1.81
N LYS A 144 -10.94 3.50 1.38
CA LYS A 144 -12.35 3.51 1.78
C LYS A 144 -12.45 3.01 3.22
N PRO A 145 -12.77 3.89 4.20
CA PRO A 145 -12.87 3.45 5.58
C PRO A 145 -14.02 2.46 5.73
N PRO A 146 -13.97 1.55 6.72
CA PRO A 146 -15.12 0.72 7.05
C PRO A 146 -16.30 1.60 7.50
N ASP A 147 -17.49 0.99 7.60
CA ASP A 147 -18.65 1.66 8.20
C ASP A 147 -18.26 2.27 9.56
N ARG A 148 -18.70 3.51 9.81
CA ARG A 148 -18.35 4.27 11.02
C ARG A 148 -18.62 3.50 12.31
N ARG A 149 -19.59 2.59 12.33
CA ARG A 149 -19.92 1.75 13.50
C ARG A 149 -18.85 0.70 13.82
N LEU A 150 -17.96 0.41 12.87
CA LEU A 150 -16.83 -0.49 13.03
C LEU A 150 -15.56 0.24 13.48
N LEU A 151 -15.58 1.59 13.51
CA LEU A 151 -14.47 2.39 13.99
C LEU A 151 -14.49 2.49 15.53
N HIS A 152 -13.30 2.63 16.10
CA HIS A 152 -13.07 2.59 17.53
C HIS A 152 -12.76 3.98 18.06
N PHE A 153 -13.40 4.34 19.17
CA PHE A 153 -12.97 5.47 19.99
C PHE A 153 -11.83 5.04 20.92
N PHE A 154 -10.95 5.99 21.23
CA PHE A 154 -9.89 5.79 22.22
C PHE A 154 -10.49 5.46 23.59
N ASN A 155 -9.99 4.41 24.22
CA ASN A 155 -10.49 3.92 25.51
C ASN A 155 -9.41 3.51 26.51
N GLY A 156 -8.13 3.74 26.20
CA GLY A 156 -7.00 3.52 27.11
C GLY A 156 -6.44 2.10 27.12
N LYS A 157 -6.91 1.21 26.23
CA LYS A 157 -6.32 -0.13 26.02
C LYS A 157 -4.83 -0.08 25.69
N ILE A 158 -4.34 1.03 25.16
CA ILE A 158 -2.92 1.20 24.85
C ILE A 158 -2.00 1.02 26.07
N GLU A 159 -2.50 1.28 27.29
CA GLU A 159 -1.76 1.06 28.54
C GLU A 159 -1.45 -0.42 28.80
N GLN A 160 -2.20 -1.34 28.18
CA GLN A 160 -1.97 -2.78 28.29
C GLN A 160 -0.79 -3.24 27.41
N VAL A 161 -0.41 -2.46 26.40
CA VAL A 161 0.61 -2.84 25.41
C VAL A 161 1.99 -2.76 26.03
N SER A 162 2.50 -3.93 26.42
CA SER A 162 3.80 -4.10 27.09
C SER A 162 5.01 -4.14 26.15
N SER A 163 4.79 -4.31 24.83
CA SER A 163 5.88 -4.28 23.84
C SER A 163 6.55 -2.92 23.77
N LEU A 164 7.81 -2.88 23.36
CA LEU A 164 8.46 -1.63 23.02
C LEU A 164 7.78 -1.02 21.80
N LYS A 165 7.24 0.19 21.93
CA LYS A 165 6.62 0.94 20.84
C LYS A 165 7.64 1.93 20.28
N VAL A 166 7.85 1.89 18.97
CA VAL A 166 8.79 2.78 18.26
C VAL A 166 8.02 3.55 17.19
N ALA A 167 7.78 4.83 17.44
CA ALA A 167 7.16 5.75 16.49
C ALA A 167 8.20 6.36 15.55
N LEU A 168 8.00 6.21 14.23
CA LEU A 168 8.94 6.73 13.21
C LEU A 168 8.52 8.12 12.75
N LEU A 169 8.90 9.16 13.50
CA LEU A 169 8.63 10.55 13.13
C LEU A 169 9.64 11.09 12.10
N GLY A 170 9.29 12.22 11.48
CA GLY A 170 10.16 12.89 10.51
C GLY A 170 9.90 14.38 10.46
N THR A 171 10.90 15.13 9.98
CA THR A 171 10.86 16.59 9.86
C THR A 171 9.97 17.07 8.72
N ASP A 172 9.66 16.20 7.75
CA ASP A 172 8.78 16.49 6.63
C ASP A 172 8.05 15.21 6.14
N SER A 173 7.11 15.38 5.21
CA SER A 173 6.48 14.31 4.45
C SER A 173 7.45 13.68 3.45
N ALA A 174 7.23 12.40 3.12
CA ALA A 174 8.03 11.65 2.15
C ALA A 174 9.55 11.55 2.41
N VAL A 175 10.04 11.83 3.63
CA VAL A 175 11.47 11.74 4.02
C VAL A 175 11.97 10.33 4.39
N GLY A 176 11.22 9.27 4.03
CA GLY A 176 11.66 7.89 4.25
C GLY A 176 11.18 7.23 5.55
N LYS A 177 10.25 7.82 6.31
CA LYS A 177 9.69 7.24 7.55
C LYS A 177 9.25 5.77 7.40
N ARG A 178 8.46 5.49 6.34
CA ARG A 178 8.01 4.12 6.00
C ARG A 178 9.17 3.19 5.62
N THR A 179 10.14 3.70 4.85
CA THR A 179 11.32 2.94 4.45
C THR A 179 12.13 2.53 5.68
N THR A 180 12.39 3.47 6.59
CA THR A 180 13.07 3.22 7.87
C THR A 180 12.30 2.19 8.70
N ALA A 181 10.97 2.29 8.79
CA ALA A 181 10.16 1.33 9.53
C ALA A 181 10.33 -0.11 8.99
N TRP A 182 10.33 -0.29 7.67
CA TRP A 182 10.56 -1.61 7.09
C TRP A 182 11.98 -2.14 7.28
N LEU A 183 12.99 -1.28 7.13
CA LEU A 183 14.39 -1.66 7.35
C LEU A 183 14.65 -2.07 8.80
N LEU A 184 14.05 -1.35 9.76
CA LEU A 184 14.11 -1.72 11.17
C LEU A 184 13.38 -3.04 11.44
N LEU A 185 12.23 -3.27 10.82
CA LEU A 185 11.50 -4.54 10.95
C LEU A 185 12.39 -5.71 10.53
N ASP A 186 13.02 -5.63 9.36
CA ASP A 186 13.92 -6.68 8.87
C ASP A 186 15.12 -6.88 9.78
N ALA A 187 15.71 -5.80 10.29
CA ALA A 187 16.85 -5.88 11.18
C ALA A 187 16.49 -6.55 12.52
N LEU A 188 15.32 -6.24 13.07
CA LEU A 188 14.82 -6.86 14.30
C LEU A 188 14.51 -8.34 14.09
N GLU A 189 13.80 -8.69 13.02
CA GLU A 189 13.52 -10.08 12.66
C GLU A 189 14.83 -10.86 12.39
N GLY A 190 15.79 -10.25 11.69
CA GLY A 190 17.11 -10.83 11.44
C GLY A 190 17.96 -11.02 12.70
N ALA A 191 17.70 -10.23 13.75
CA ALA A 191 18.27 -10.39 15.09
C ALA A 191 17.52 -11.42 15.95
N GLY A 192 16.48 -12.07 15.43
CA GLY A 192 15.68 -13.06 16.13
C GLY A 192 14.61 -12.48 17.06
N LEU A 193 14.36 -11.17 17.01
CA LEU A 193 13.28 -10.53 17.75
C LEU A 193 11.96 -10.65 16.99
N LYS A 194 10.86 -10.79 17.73
CA LYS A 194 9.53 -10.73 17.15
C LYS A 194 9.11 -9.28 17.03
N ALA A 195 8.92 -8.80 15.81
CA ALA A 195 8.51 -7.43 15.57
C ALA A 195 7.27 -7.37 14.65
N GLU A 196 6.45 -6.34 14.84
CA GLU A 196 5.31 -6.04 13.98
C GLU A 196 5.35 -4.58 13.53
N LEU A 197 4.92 -4.33 12.29
CA LEU A 197 4.75 -2.98 11.74
C LEU A 197 3.27 -2.64 11.69
N VAL A 198 2.88 -1.58 12.40
CA VAL A 198 1.58 -0.92 12.24
C VAL A 198 1.70 0.10 11.11
N GLY A 199 1.11 -0.25 9.96
CA GLY A 199 1.00 0.65 8.81
C GLY A 199 -0.05 1.72 9.03
N THR A 200 0.26 2.96 8.67
CA THR A 200 -0.63 4.11 8.86
C THR A 200 -1.08 4.74 7.53
N GLY A 201 -0.60 4.19 6.41
CA GLY A 201 -1.00 4.60 5.08
C GLY A 201 -1.18 3.44 4.10
N GLN A 202 -1.79 3.77 2.96
CA GLN A 202 -2.16 2.82 1.89
C GLN A 202 -0.97 1.97 1.41
N THR A 203 0.22 2.57 1.29
CA THR A 203 1.38 1.88 0.74
C THR A 203 1.87 0.83 1.73
N ALA A 204 1.92 1.10 3.04
CA ALA A 204 2.30 0.07 4.01
C ALA A 204 1.31 -1.09 4.01
N TRP A 205 0.00 -0.79 3.90
CA TRP A 205 -1.02 -1.82 3.73
C TRP A 205 -0.76 -2.64 2.46
N MET A 206 -0.51 -2.01 1.30
CA MET A 206 -0.20 -2.71 0.03
C MET A 206 1.15 -3.45 0.08
N GLN A 207 2.08 -3.00 0.92
CA GLN A 207 3.35 -3.69 1.18
C GLN A 207 3.18 -4.89 2.12
N GLY A 208 1.98 -5.11 2.66
CA GLY A 208 1.65 -6.26 3.48
C GLY A 208 1.88 -6.05 4.97
N ALA A 209 1.86 -4.82 5.47
CA ALA A 209 1.67 -4.58 6.89
C ALA A 209 0.34 -5.21 7.32
N ARG A 210 0.41 -6.08 8.35
CA ARG A 210 -0.71 -6.92 8.77
C ARG A 210 -1.75 -6.13 9.55
N TYR A 211 -1.27 -5.25 10.43
CA TYR A 211 -2.07 -4.31 11.20
C TYR A 211 -1.91 -2.96 10.53
N SER A 212 -3.03 -2.36 10.13
CA SER A 212 -2.97 -1.08 9.44
C SER A 212 -4.26 -0.30 9.63
N LEU A 213 -4.10 1.02 9.60
CA LEU A 213 -5.16 1.99 9.39
C LEU A 213 -4.71 2.95 8.29
N ILE A 214 -5.66 3.58 7.60
CA ILE A 214 -5.35 4.57 6.57
C ILE A 214 -5.68 5.96 7.14
N LEU A 215 -4.69 6.56 7.80
CA LEU A 215 -4.88 7.74 8.66
C LEU A 215 -5.49 8.92 7.90
N ASP A 216 -5.03 9.17 6.66
CA ASP A 216 -5.49 10.28 5.82
C ASP A 216 -6.96 10.18 5.36
N SER A 217 -7.62 9.04 5.63
CA SER A 217 -8.99 8.75 5.21
C SER A 217 -9.95 8.59 6.39
N LEU A 218 -9.46 8.75 7.62
CA LEU A 218 -10.28 8.68 8.83
C LEU A 218 -10.87 10.03 9.22
N VAL A 219 -12.08 10.00 9.80
CA VAL A 219 -12.64 11.16 10.49
C VAL A 219 -11.87 11.36 11.79
N ASN A 220 -11.53 12.62 12.10
CA ASN A 220 -10.61 13.00 13.17
C ASN A 220 -10.91 12.33 14.54
N ASP A 221 -12.18 12.23 14.92
CA ASP A 221 -12.63 11.64 16.19
C ASP A 221 -12.17 10.17 16.39
N PHE A 222 -11.90 9.44 15.30
CA PHE A 222 -11.51 8.03 15.35
C PHE A 222 -10.00 7.81 15.21
N VAL A 223 -9.21 8.84 14.89
CA VAL A 223 -7.78 8.67 14.58
C VAL A 223 -7.03 8.04 15.75
N ALA A 224 -7.15 8.60 16.96
CA ALA A 224 -6.49 8.06 18.13
C ALA A 224 -6.97 6.65 18.50
N GLY A 225 -8.27 6.39 18.36
CA GLY A 225 -8.86 5.08 18.68
C GLY A 225 -8.48 3.98 17.69
N GLU A 226 -8.37 4.29 16.39
CA GLU A 226 -7.93 3.34 15.37
C GLU A 226 -6.43 3.04 15.47
N ILE A 227 -5.61 4.02 15.83
CA ILE A 227 -4.20 3.80 16.14
C ILE A 227 -4.06 2.88 17.36
N GLU A 228 -4.75 3.20 18.46
CA GLU A 228 -4.80 2.35 19.67
C GLU A 228 -5.27 0.93 19.31
N HIS A 229 -6.34 0.81 18.53
CA HIS A 229 -6.88 -0.49 18.13
C HIS A 229 -5.88 -1.30 17.31
N ALA A 230 -5.19 -0.68 16.34
CA ALA A 230 -4.21 -1.37 15.52
C ALA A 230 -2.99 -1.83 16.32
N VAL A 231 -2.45 -0.99 17.20
CA VAL A 231 -1.31 -1.31 18.07
C VAL A 231 -1.69 -2.37 19.09
N TRP A 232 -2.84 -2.23 19.76
CA TRP A 232 -3.33 -3.21 20.72
C TRP A 232 -3.61 -4.55 20.05
N SER A 233 -4.18 -4.57 18.85
CA SER A 233 -4.43 -5.82 18.11
C SER A 233 -3.12 -6.51 17.71
N ALA A 234 -2.11 -5.74 17.26
CA ALA A 234 -0.78 -6.27 16.99
C ALA A 234 -0.17 -6.92 18.24
N TRP A 235 -0.23 -6.22 19.37
CA TRP A 235 0.22 -6.75 20.65
C TRP A 235 -0.57 -7.99 21.09
N ASN A 236 -1.89 -7.96 20.95
CA ASN A 236 -2.77 -9.01 21.43
C ASN A 236 -2.59 -10.31 20.65
N ASP A 237 -2.57 -10.20 19.32
CA ASP A 237 -2.63 -11.34 18.43
C ASP A 237 -1.23 -11.90 18.13
N ALA A 238 -0.23 -11.03 18.02
CA ALA A 238 1.12 -11.42 17.67
C ALA A 238 2.08 -11.45 18.87
N ARG A 239 1.80 -10.82 20.02
CA ARG A 239 2.73 -10.79 21.17
C ARG A 239 4.19 -10.43 20.77
N PRO A 240 4.45 -9.37 19.99
CA PRO A 240 5.79 -9.01 19.56
C PRO A 240 6.61 -8.42 20.71
N ASP A 241 7.94 -8.46 20.60
CA ASP A 241 8.86 -7.72 21.47
C ASP A 241 8.81 -6.22 21.14
N VAL A 242 8.70 -5.89 19.84
CA VAL A 242 8.73 -4.51 19.33
C VAL A 242 7.58 -4.25 18.36
N ILE A 243 6.91 -3.11 18.51
CA ILE A 243 5.91 -2.60 17.56
C ILE A 243 6.47 -1.32 16.94
N LEU A 244 6.70 -1.37 15.63
CA LEU A 244 7.07 -0.22 14.83
C LEU A 244 5.79 0.45 14.32
N ILE A 245 5.71 1.77 14.42
CA ILE A 245 4.55 2.53 13.96
C ILE A 245 5.00 3.47 12.85
N GLU A 246 4.48 3.24 11.64
CA GLU A 246 4.78 4.08 10.47
C GLU A 246 4.36 5.53 10.75
N GLY A 247 5.28 6.49 10.59
CA GLY A 247 4.95 7.91 10.70
C GLY A 247 4.22 8.47 9.49
N GLN A 248 3.26 9.35 9.74
CA GLN A 248 2.59 10.19 8.74
C GLN A 248 2.91 11.67 8.98
N GLY A 249 2.90 12.46 7.90
CA GLY A 249 3.05 13.91 7.97
C GLY A 249 4.32 14.40 8.66
N SER A 250 4.27 15.63 9.17
CA SER A 250 5.26 16.21 10.07
C SER A 250 4.59 17.26 10.95
N LEU A 251 5.06 17.40 12.18
CA LEU A 251 4.63 18.47 13.09
C LEU A 251 4.89 19.87 12.52
N MET A 252 5.88 19.98 11.63
CA MET A 252 6.35 21.22 11.04
C MET A 252 5.81 21.48 9.63
N ASN A 253 5.09 20.52 9.02
CA ASN A 253 4.58 20.68 7.66
C ASN A 253 3.09 21.11 7.70
N PRO A 254 2.76 22.34 7.28
CA PRO A 254 1.38 22.84 7.31
C PRO A 254 0.46 22.19 6.26
N ALA A 255 1.00 21.69 5.15
CA ALA A 255 0.24 21.01 4.11
C ALA A 255 -0.05 19.55 4.45
N TYR A 256 0.78 18.93 5.29
CA TYR A 256 0.66 17.55 5.72
C TYR A 256 0.94 17.43 7.23
N PRO A 257 0.07 18.01 8.08
CA PRO A 257 0.21 17.89 9.51
C PRO A 257 0.07 16.42 9.92
N GLY A 258 0.88 15.98 10.88
CA GLY A 258 0.80 14.63 11.41
C GLY A 258 1.93 14.33 12.38
N GLY A 259 1.76 13.27 13.16
CA GLY A 259 2.74 12.74 14.10
C GLY A 259 2.37 12.87 15.57
N HIS A 260 1.52 13.83 15.97
CA HIS A 260 1.06 13.95 17.36
C HIS A 260 0.22 12.73 17.77
N GLU A 261 -0.70 12.34 16.89
CA GLU A 261 -1.58 11.19 17.04
C GLU A 261 -0.81 9.86 17.10
N ILE A 262 0.36 9.80 16.45
CA ILE A 262 1.26 8.63 16.45
C ILE A 262 2.08 8.54 17.75
N LEU A 263 2.35 9.67 18.41
CA LEU A 263 3.02 9.69 19.71
C LEU A 263 2.14 9.23 20.86
N ALA A 264 0.82 9.32 20.70
CA ALA A 264 -0.15 8.85 21.69
C ALA A 264 -0.38 7.32 21.64
N ALA A 265 0.34 6.62 20.75
CA ALA A 265 0.20 5.21 20.44
C ALA A 265 1.08 4.29 21.31
#